data_AF-A0A3C2DG22-F1
#
_entry.id   AF-A0A3C2DG22-F1
#
_cell.length_a   1.000
_cell.length_b   1.000
_cell.length_c   1.000
_cell.angle_alpha   90.00
_cell.angle_beta   90.00
_cell.angle_gamma   90.00
#
_symmetry.space_group_name_H-M   'P 1'
#
loop_
_entity.id
_entity.type
_entity.pdbx_description
1 polymer ?
#
loop_
_entity_poly.entity_id
_entity_poly.type
_entity_poly.pdbx_seq_one_letter_code
_entity_poly.pdbx_strand_id
1 'polypeptide(L)'
;MGWCEATTFGDLLVRSAEKYGSKEAIVVQDDRRSFESLLDSAVLAGRSLLGLGVGRGDAVGILMPNCIDFVEVMFGGALIGARVVPINARFKDRELAYLIENADLTTLLTSDIVDQHTDYVEIL
;
A
#
# COMPACT_ATOMS: atom_id res chain seq x y z
N MET A 1 -18.38 23.84 17.95
CA MET A 1 -17.36 23.52 16.93
C MET A 1 -16.88 22.12 17.17
N GLY A 2 -17.37 21.15 16.40
CA GLY A 2 -16.85 19.77 16.47
C GLY A 2 -15.53 19.74 15.73
N TRP A 3 -14.43 19.55 16.44
CA TRP A 3 -13.14 19.28 15.82
C TRP A 3 -13.23 17.89 15.16
N CYS A 4 -12.68 17.74 13.95
CA CYS A 4 -12.56 16.44 13.32
C CYS A 4 -11.62 15.57 14.16
N GLU A 5 -12.01 14.34 14.46
CA GLU A 5 -11.13 13.39 15.14
C GLU A 5 -10.00 13.01 14.18
N ALA A 6 -8.75 13.33 14.56
CA ALA A 6 -7.59 12.97 13.76
C ALA A 6 -7.20 11.51 14.04
N THR A 7 -6.99 10.74 12.99
CA THR A 7 -6.51 9.36 13.04
C THR A 7 -5.42 9.15 11.97
N THR A 8 -4.64 8.08 12.11
CA THR A 8 -3.65 7.69 11.09
C THR A 8 -4.32 6.90 9.97
N PHE A 9 -3.67 6.83 8.80
CA PHE A 9 -4.22 6.07 7.68
C PHE A 9 -4.41 4.58 8.00
N GLY A 10 -3.49 3.96 8.74
CA GLY A 10 -3.65 2.58 9.19
C GLY A 10 -4.79 2.41 10.21
N ASP A 11 -4.89 3.31 11.19
CA ASP A 11 -5.94 3.27 12.22
C ASP A 11 -7.35 3.52 11.65
N LEU A 12 -7.47 4.24 10.52
CA LEU A 12 -8.73 4.36 9.79
C LEU A 12 -9.29 2.99 9.36
N LEU A 13 -8.45 2.07 8.91
CA LEU A 13 -8.88 0.72 8.53
C LEU A 13 -9.27 -0.11 9.76
N VAL A 14 -8.49 -0.04 10.84
CA VAL A 14 -8.79 -0.74 12.11
C VAL A 14 -10.17 -0.37 12.62
N ARG A 15 -10.45 0.93 12.76
CA ARG A 15 -11.75 1.44 13.21
C ARG A 15 -12.89 1.08 12.26
N SER A 16 -12.61 1.05 10.95
CA SER A 16 -13.62 0.69 9.95
C SER A 16 -13.96 -0.80 10.02
N ALA A 17 -12.99 -1.68 10.26
CA ALA A 17 -13.22 -3.11 10.48
C ALA A 17 -14.02 -3.37 11.76
N GLU A 18 -13.70 -2.68 12.87
CA GLU A 18 -14.49 -2.79 14.10
C GLU A 18 -15.95 -2.39 13.91
N LYS A 19 -16.21 -1.34 13.11
CA LYS A 19 -17.55 -0.79 12.93
C LYS A 19 -18.35 -1.47 11.81
N TYR A 20 -17.69 -1.93 10.76
CA TYR A 20 -18.30 -2.37 9.51
C TYR A 20 -17.71 -3.68 8.97
N GLY A 21 -17.11 -4.52 9.82
CA GLY A 21 -16.29 -5.67 9.43
C GLY A 21 -16.79 -6.51 8.26
N SER A 22 -18.07 -6.90 8.27
CA SER A 22 -18.66 -7.74 7.22
C SER A 22 -19.08 -7.00 5.94
N LYS A 23 -19.04 -5.66 5.92
CA LYS A 23 -19.37 -4.87 4.73
C LYS A 23 -18.21 -4.88 3.75
N GLU A 24 -18.52 -4.82 2.46
CA GLU A 24 -17.53 -4.68 1.39
C GLU A 24 -16.75 -3.37 1.54
N ALA A 25 -15.43 -3.47 1.57
CA ALA A 25 -14.50 -2.35 1.67
C ALA A 25 -13.91 -1.98 0.32
N ILE A 26 -13.50 -3.00 -0.45
CA ILE A 26 -12.90 -2.82 -1.77
C ILE A 26 -13.31 -3.95 -2.71
N VAL A 27 -13.50 -3.58 -3.98
CA VAL A 27 -13.79 -4.49 -5.09
C VAL A 27 -12.84 -4.13 -6.23
N VAL A 28 -12.05 -5.11 -6.68
CA VAL A 28 -11.16 -4.97 -7.84
C VAL A 28 -11.45 -6.14 -8.78
N GLN A 29 -12.04 -5.84 -9.94
CA GLN A 29 -12.54 -6.85 -10.87
C GLN A 29 -13.48 -7.84 -10.16
N ASP A 30 -13.12 -9.13 -10.13
CA ASP A 30 -13.89 -10.20 -9.50
C ASP A 30 -13.53 -10.39 -8.01
N ASP A 31 -12.45 -9.77 -7.53
CA ASP A 31 -12.01 -9.92 -6.16
C ASP A 31 -12.64 -8.87 -5.23
N ARG A 32 -13.08 -9.33 -4.07
CA ARG A 32 -13.85 -8.59 -3.07
C ARG A 32 -13.26 -8.82 -1.69
N ARG A 33 -13.08 -7.74 -0.93
CA ARG A 33 -12.70 -7.81 0.48
C ARG A 33 -13.72 -7.06 1.33
N SER A 34 -14.08 -7.66 2.46
CA SER A 34 -14.78 -6.95 3.51
C SER A 34 -13.78 -6.09 4.29
N PHE A 35 -14.26 -5.20 5.16
CA PHE A 35 -13.35 -4.42 6.01
C PHE A 35 -12.50 -5.33 6.92
N GLU A 36 -13.09 -6.40 7.45
CA GLU A 36 -12.40 -7.39 8.27
C GLU A 36 -11.32 -8.13 7.47
N SER A 37 -11.67 -8.69 6.30
CA SER A 37 -10.68 -9.44 5.52
C SER A 37 -9.59 -8.55 4.92
N LEU A 38 -9.91 -7.29 4.58
CA LEU A 38 -8.90 -6.32 4.18
C LEU A 38 -7.93 -6.00 5.32
N LEU A 39 -8.42 -5.84 6.56
CA LEU A 39 -7.57 -5.62 7.72
C LEU A 39 -6.65 -6.82 7.97
N ASP A 40 -7.18 -8.05 7.90
CA ASP A 40 -6.38 -9.26 8.08
C ASP A 40 -5.23 -9.37 7.07
N SER A 41 -5.54 -9.15 5.78
CA SER A 41 -4.52 -9.11 4.73
C SER A 41 -3.51 -7.98 4.94
N ALA A 42 -3.97 -6.77 5.30
CA ALA A 42 -3.08 -5.64 5.55
C ALA A 42 -2.14 -5.89 6.73
N VAL A 43 -2.63 -6.54 7.80
CA VAL A 43 -1.80 -6.98 8.93
C VAL A 43 -0.75 -7.98 8.48
N LEU A 44 -1.10 -8.92 7.59
CA LEU A 44 -0.14 -9.86 7.02
C LEU A 44 0.92 -9.14 6.16
N ALA A 45 0.52 -8.22 5.29
CA ALA A 45 1.43 -7.42 4.48
C ALA A 45 2.40 -6.60 5.36
N GLY A 46 1.89 -5.96 6.42
CA GLY A 46 2.71 -5.24 7.39
C GLY A 46 3.74 -6.15 8.10
N ARG A 47 3.35 -7.37 8.48
CA ARG A 47 4.27 -8.37 9.04
C ARG A 47 5.34 -8.80 8.05
N SER A 48 4.98 -8.98 6.78
CA SER A 48 5.94 -9.30 5.72
C SER A 48 6.97 -8.17 5.54
N LEU A 49 6.52 -6.91 5.55
CA LEU A 49 7.41 -5.74 5.48
C LEU A 49 8.37 -5.67 6.68
N LEU A 50 7.87 -5.91 7.90
CA LEU A 50 8.73 -6.03 9.09
C LEU A 50 9.77 -7.15 8.91
N GLY A 51 9.38 -8.29 8.32
CA GLY A 51 10.27 -9.40 7.99
C GLY A 51 11.36 -9.05 6.96
N LEU A 52 11.10 -8.09 6.07
CA LEU A 52 12.07 -7.52 5.13
C LEU A 52 12.96 -6.44 5.78
N GLY A 53 12.75 -6.13 7.06
CA GLY A 53 13.52 -5.13 7.81
C GLY A 53 12.97 -3.71 7.74
N VAL A 54 11.80 -3.49 7.13
CA VAL A 54 11.15 -2.18 7.10
C VAL A 54 10.72 -1.79 8.51
N GLY A 55 11.12 -0.60 8.94
CA GLY A 55 10.79 -0.01 10.23
C GLY A 55 9.87 1.20 10.14
N ARG A 56 9.61 1.79 11.31
CA ARG A 56 8.86 3.04 11.43
C ARG A 56 9.64 4.18 10.79
N GLY A 57 8.98 4.94 9.92
CA GLY A 57 9.56 6.10 9.24
C GLY A 57 10.27 5.78 7.91
N ASP A 58 10.59 4.51 7.66
CA ASP A 58 11.16 4.04 6.40
C ASP A 58 10.19 4.30 5.25
N ALA A 59 10.71 4.70 4.10
CA ALA A 59 9.89 4.92 2.91
C ALA A 59 9.82 3.65 2.05
N VAL A 60 8.58 3.21 1.78
CA VAL A 60 8.26 2.02 0.99
C VAL A 60 7.57 2.46 -0.29
N GLY A 61 8.27 2.33 -1.41
CA GLY A 61 7.72 2.56 -2.74
C GLY A 61 6.77 1.43 -3.15
N ILE A 62 5.66 1.77 -3.79
CA ILE A 62 4.71 0.82 -4.35
C ILE A 62 4.57 1.12 -5.84
N LEU A 63 5.10 0.24 -6.68
CA LEU A 63 5.06 0.33 -8.15
C LEU A 63 4.40 -0.93 -8.71
N MET A 64 3.08 -0.96 -8.77
CA MET A 64 2.30 -2.11 -9.24
C MET A 64 0.96 -1.64 -9.83
N PRO A 65 0.22 -2.51 -10.54
CA PRO A 65 -1.13 -2.18 -11.00
C PRO A 65 -2.09 -1.82 -9.87
N ASN A 66 -3.26 -1.28 -10.24
CA ASN A 66 -4.38 -1.13 -9.31
C ASN A 66 -5.01 -2.51 -9.02
N CYS A 67 -4.34 -3.30 -8.18
CA CYS A 67 -4.77 -4.60 -7.68
C CYS A 67 -5.13 -4.54 -6.19
N ILE A 68 -5.60 -5.64 -5.61
CA ILE A 68 -5.87 -5.71 -4.16
C ILE A 68 -4.58 -5.63 -3.36
N ASP A 69 -3.51 -6.30 -3.80
CA ASP A 69 -2.21 -6.29 -3.12
C ASP A 69 -1.71 -4.86 -2.91
N PHE A 70 -1.92 -3.95 -3.88
CA PHE A 70 -1.59 -2.53 -3.75
C PHE A 70 -2.22 -1.90 -2.49
N VAL A 71 -3.50 -2.18 -2.25
CA VAL A 71 -4.24 -1.62 -1.11
C VAL A 71 -3.85 -2.32 0.19
N GLU A 72 -3.61 -3.63 0.15
CA GLU A 72 -3.14 -4.41 1.29
C GLU A 72 -1.75 -3.92 1.77
N VAL A 73 -0.80 -3.68 0.86
CA VAL A 73 0.54 -3.16 1.21
C VAL A 73 0.50 -1.69 1.62
N MET A 74 -0.40 -0.89 1.04
CA MET A 74 -0.60 0.50 1.48
C MET A 74 -1.03 0.55 2.95
N PHE A 75 -2.06 -0.20 3.32
CA PHE A 75 -2.51 -0.24 4.72
C PHE A 75 -1.49 -0.97 5.61
N GLY A 76 -0.89 -2.06 5.15
CA GLY A 76 0.11 -2.80 5.89
C GLY A 76 1.34 -1.95 6.26
N GLY A 77 1.87 -1.17 5.30
CA GLY A 77 2.94 -0.21 5.56
C GLY A 77 2.52 0.87 6.55
N ALA A 78 1.31 1.42 6.40
CA ALA A 78 0.80 2.43 7.32
C ALA A 78 0.59 1.90 8.75
N LEU A 79 0.14 0.64 8.91
CA LEU A 79 -0.07 -0.02 10.21
C LEU A 79 1.23 -0.19 10.99
N ILE A 80 2.36 -0.42 10.31
CA ILE A 80 3.68 -0.53 10.96
C ILE A 80 4.39 0.82 11.12
N GLY A 81 3.76 1.91 10.67
CA GLY A 81 4.31 3.26 10.75
C GLY A 81 5.36 3.59 9.67
N ALA A 82 5.39 2.83 8.58
CA ALA A 82 6.18 3.16 7.40
C ALA A 82 5.52 4.29 6.59
N ARG A 83 6.33 5.04 5.82
CA ARG A 83 5.86 6.02 4.84
C ARG A 83 5.64 5.30 3.51
N VAL A 84 4.39 4.97 3.20
CA VAL A 84 4.04 4.37 1.91
C VAL A 84 4.01 5.43 0.81
N VAL A 85 4.70 5.14 -0.29
CA VAL A 85 4.90 6.05 -1.43
C VAL A 85 4.37 5.36 -2.71
N PRO A 86 3.10 5.60 -3.08
CA PRO A 86 2.57 5.15 -4.36
C PRO A 86 3.33 5.78 -5.53
N ILE A 87 3.80 4.95 -6.47
CA ILE A 87 4.56 5.39 -7.64
C ILE A 87 3.69 5.22 -8.88
N ASN A 88 3.63 6.28 -9.70
CA ASN A 88 2.90 6.23 -10.96
C ASN A 88 3.64 5.31 -11.95
N ALA A 89 2.93 4.28 -12.42
CA ALA A 89 3.43 3.29 -13.39
C ALA A 89 3.87 3.90 -14.74
N ARG A 90 3.52 5.15 -15.04
CA ARG A 90 3.97 5.87 -16.24
C ARG A 90 5.32 6.55 -16.09
N PHE A 91 5.87 6.62 -14.88
CA PHE A 91 7.20 7.17 -14.66
C PHE A 91 8.22 6.32 -15.41
N LYS A 92 9.12 7.00 -16.10
CA LYS A 92 10.26 6.40 -16.77
C LYS A 92 11.47 6.53 -15.88
N ASP A 93 12.57 5.90 -16.30
CA ASP A 93 13.78 5.68 -15.52
C ASP A 93 14.26 6.97 -14.82
N ARG A 94 14.18 8.11 -15.51
CA ARG A 94 14.60 9.40 -14.95
C ARG A 94 13.68 9.90 -13.84
N GLU A 95 12.36 9.82 -14.02
CA GLU A 95 11.42 10.22 -12.96
C GLU A 95 11.49 9.26 -11.77
N LEU A 96 11.69 7.97 -12.03
CA LEU A 96 11.81 6.96 -10.99
C LEU A 96 13.08 7.14 -10.17
N ALA A 97 14.23 7.36 -10.82
CA ALA A 97 15.50 7.64 -10.14
C ALA A 97 15.40 8.89 -9.25
N TYR A 98 14.81 9.96 -9.77
CA TYR A 98 14.56 11.17 -8.99
C TYR A 98 13.65 10.91 -7.78
N LEU A 99 12.58 10.14 -7.96
CA LEU A 99 11.65 9.80 -6.88
C LEU A 99 12.32 8.94 -5.81
N ILE A 100 13.10 7.93 -6.20
CA ILE A 100 13.81 7.05 -5.28
C ILE A 100 14.72 7.87 -4.37
N GLU A 101 15.50 8.79 -4.95
CA GLU A 101 16.40 9.67 -4.21
C GLU A 101 15.62 10.66 -3.33
N ASN A 102 14.65 11.37 -3.90
CA ASN A 102 13.94 12.44 -3.19
C ASN A 102 12.98 11.93 -2.09
N ALA A 103 12.49 10.69 -2.20
CA ALA A 103 11.61 10.08 -1.20
C ALA A 103 12.37 9.28 -0.13
N ASP A 104 13.70 9.17 -0.25
CA ASP A 104 14.55 8.31 0.59
C ASP A 104 14.02 6.86 0.63
N LEU A 105 13.69 6.29 -0.54
CA LEU A 105 13.12 4.94 -0.60
C LEU A 105 14.12 3.91 -0.07
N THR A 106 13.65 3.11 0.89
CA THR A 106 14.41 2.01 1.50
C THR A 106 14.01 0.65 0.94
N THR A 107 12.81 0.56 0.37
CA THR A 107 12.23 -0.67 -0.17
C THR A 107 11.29 -0.30 -1.31
N LEU A 108 11.29 -1.10 -2.38
CA LEU A 108 10.37 -0.99 -3.49
C LEU A 108 9.60 -2.30 -3.64
N LEU A 109 8.28 -2.23 -3.58
CA LEU A 109 7.40 -3.34 -3.91
C LEU A 109 6.93 -3.18 -5.35
N THR A 110 7.08 -4.24 -6.13
CA THR A 110 6.61 -4.31 -7.51
C THR A 110 5.80 -5.58 -7.74
N SER A 111 5.23 -5.72 -8.93
CA SER A 111 4.45 -6.87 -9.36
C SER A 111 4.97 -7.38 -10.69
N ASP A 112 4.82 -8.69 -10.93
CA ASP A 112 5.00 -9.32 -12.24
C ASP A 112 3.70 -9.31 -13.08
N ILE A 113 2.62 -8.72 -12.56
CA ILE A 113 1.37 -8.53 -13.29
C ILE A 113 1.60 -7.52 -14.41
N VAL A 114 1.41 -7.96 -15.65
CA VAL A 114 1.42 -7.09 -16.82
C VAL A 114 0.05 -6.40 -16.93
N ASP A 115 0.01 -5.08 -16.75
CA ASP A 115 -1.15 -4.26 -17.10
C ASP A 115 -1.06 -3.89 -18.59
N GLN A 116 -2.19 -3.60 -19.25
CA GLN A 116 -2.34 -3.50 -20.71
C GLN A 116 -1.32 -2.61 -21.44
N HIS A 117 -0.60 -1.74 -20.73
CA HIS A 117 0.38 -0.79 -21.29
C HIS A 117 1.70 -0.71 -20.50
N THR A 118 1.89 -1.53 -19.46
CA THR A 118 3.06 -1.43 -18.56
C THR A 118 3.53 -2.82 -18.11
N ASP A 119 4.78 -3.13 -18.43
CA ASP A 119 5.56 -4.17 -17.78
C ASP A 119 6.32 -3.55 -16.60
N TYR A 120 5.99 -3.98 -15.38
CA TYR A 120 6.55 -3.43 -14.14
C TYR A 120 7.94 -4.00 -13.82
N VAL A 121 8.33 -5.10 -14.46
CA VAL A 121 9.68 -5.67 -14.35
C VAL A 121 10.63 -4.91 -15.26
N GLU A 122 10.20 -4.55 -16.48
CA GLU A 122 11.04 -3.76 -17.42
C GLU A 122 11.34 -2.33 -16.95
N ILE A 123 10.59 -1.80 -15.99
CA ILE A 123 10.83 -0.47 -15.40
C ILE A 123 12.03 -0.47 -14.43
N LEU A 124 12.46 -1.65 -13.94
CA LEU A 124 13.53 -1.83 -12.96
C LEU A 124 14.83 -2.30 -13.60
#